data_AF-A0AAW3TM85-F1
#
_entry.id   AF-A0AAW3TM85-F1
#
_cell.length_a   1.000
_cell.length_b   1.000
_cell.length_c   1.000
_cell.angle_alpha   90.00
_cell.angle_beta   90.00
_cell.angle_gamma   90.00
#
_symmetry.space_group_name_H-M   'P 1'
#
loop_
_entity.id
_entity.type
_entity.pdbx_description
1 polymer ?
#
loop_
_entity_poly.entity_id
_entity_poly.type
_entity_poly.pdbx_seq_one_letter_code
_entity_poly.pdbx_strand_id
1 'polypeptide(L)'
;MIRARCHAVLLACTIATPAAAQQATPASPPVTQAGDKAPGPDIVVQGLKDRKRGTWRRADAAHVVVYSKGSADELIRVTRNIERLHQLLTRLYRRGGGADDMVRPQITLLDPDTDLSSLGLQNARWQQGPFMAPFAGTVYYDPREDGEVMAVSRRAGSIRLDTPLARTAACDDAVQNADPDSNATMTCSRSAVRQAPLALSWEQALYAAYAERFILTYAPASDPRWYLDGIGALFSSIAIRPDGAIDYARVPDQFQQVLTAYGPADVAGVLTGRYLTDTGDAARWSPYHAWLVSHFFLYSALSPQRSDQFRRYMAAVRQGKPLAEAATVFGDLAALQREIGRYARRDFAYAHGQAPQPDVPPPAVTQLSPADSALVEARLALGGRGDGWLDTIRAATTGIDDPDALRVAATAECGSGHADACLAAADRVLAGRPDDAAALASKGRALTLKAIAATGTDRTTGLAAARQLLARAITLDRDAPAPRLAYVRSFLDAGQAPPDDALLGLAQVIRRVPAAPVPRLLLAESLLKQGKADLAGRVAFSLTHGPFDSPERRTAATLFASTGTAARGI
;
A
#
# COMPACT_ATOMS: atom_id res chain seq x y z
N MET A 1 -11.60 -16.50 -36.60
CA MET A 1 -12.01 -17.58 -35.68
C MET A 1 -10.80 -18.41 -35.28
N ILE A 2 -10.05 -17.98 -34.26
CA ILE A 2 -9.02 -18.79 -33.59
C ILE A 2 -9.16 -18.47 -32.10
N ARG A 3 -9.69 -19.42 -31.32
CA ARG A 3 -9.85 -19.32 -29.87
C ARG A 3 -8.50 -19.59 -29.22
N ALA A 4 -7.79 -18.55 -28.80
CA ALA A 4 -6.60 -18.68 -27.96
C ALA A 4 -7.01 -19.08 -26.54
N ARG A 5 -6.81 -20.36 -26.20
CA ARG A 5 -6.92 -20.87 -24.83
C ARG A 5 -5.72 -20.36 -24.03
N CYS A 6 -5.90 -19.32 -23.22
CA CYS A 6 -4.98 -19.01 -22.12
C CYS A 6 -5.14 -20.11 -21.06
N HIS A 7 -4.18 -21.03 -20.99
CA HIS A 7 -3.99 -21.86 -19.79
C HIS A 7 -3.04 -21.10 -18.86
N ALA A 8 -3.60 -20.47 -17.85
CA ALA A 8 -2.84 -20.05 -16.68
C ALA A 8 -2.31 -21.33 -16.01
N VAL A 9 -0.99 -21.54 -16.06
CA VAL A 9 -0.32 -22.61 -15.30
C VAL A 9 -0.35 -22.22 -13.82
N LEU A 10 -1.40 -22.69 -13.15
CA LEU A 10 -1.62 -22.55 -11.71
C LEU A 10 -0.92 -23.72 -10.99
N LEU A 11 0.01 -23.43 -10.08
CA LEU A 11 0.58 -24.43 -9.16
C LEU A 11 -0.55 -25.05 -8.32
N ALA A 12 -0.63 -26.38 -8.37
CA ALA A 12 -1.28 -27.22 -7.40
C ALA A 12 -0.26 -27.65 -6.32
N CYS A 13 -0.53 -27.32 -5.07
CA CYS A 13 -0.05 -28.11 -3.93
C CYS A 13 -1.27 -28.83 -3.37
N THR A 14 -1.35 -30.14 -3.59
CA THR A 14 -2.37 -31.01 -3.00
C THR A 14 -1.94 -31.42 -1.60
N ILE A 15 -2.75 -31.11 -0.59
CA ILE A 15 -2.72 -31.78 0.71
C ILE A 15 -4.08 -32.45 0.86
N ALA A 16 -4.05 -33.77 1.06
CA ALA A 16 -5.22 -34.60 1.27
C ALA A 16 -5.91 -34.26 2.60
N THR A 17 -7.22 -34.01 2.55
CA THR A 17 -8.09 -34.02 3.72
C THR A 17 -8.75 -35.39 3.87
N PRO A 18 -8.85 -35.97 5.08
CA PRO A 18 -9.68 -37.15 5.28
C PRO A 18 -11.16 -36.75 5.39
N ALA A 19 -11.98 -37.77 5.20
CA ALA A 19 -13.39 -37.76 4.90
C ALA A 19 -14.32 -37.16 5.96
N ALA A 20 -15.49 -36.78 5.47
CA ALA A 20 -16.64 -36.19 6.16
C ALA A 20 -17.19 -37.04 7.31
N ALA A 21 -17.67 -36.33 8.35
CA ALA A 21 -18.73 -36.81 9.22
C ALA A 21 -19.94 -35.89 9.03
N GLN A 22 -21.05 -36.50 8.59
CA GLN A 22 -22.35 -35.87 8.36
C GLN A 22 -22.94 -35.36 9.68
N GLN A 23 -23.43 -34.12 9.70
CA GLN A 23 -24.46 -33.69 10.65
C GLN A 23 -25.57 -32.95 9.91
N ALA A 24 -26.78 -33.41 10.17
CA ALA A 24 -28.02 -33.08 9.50
C ALA A 24 -28.47 -31.64 9.75
N THR A 25 -28.97 -30.98 8.71
CA THR A 25 -29.70 -29.72 8.76
C THR A 25 -31.16 -29.96 9.18
N PRO A 26 -31.70 -29.28 10.20
CA PRO A 26 -33.14 -29.19 10.37
C PRO A 26 -33.72 -28.11 9.45
N ALA A 27 -34.88 -28.41 8.87
CA ALA A 27 -35.62 -27.58 7.94
C ALA A 27 -36.08 -26.24 8.55
N SER A 28 -36.03 -25.17 7.76
CA SER A 28 -36.59 -23.86 8.10
C SER A 28 -38.13 -23.89 8.13
N PRO A 29 -38.79 -23.29 9.13
CA PRO A 29 -40.24 -23.10 9.13
C PRO A 29 -40.67 -21.93 8.21
N PRO A 30 -41.95 -21.90 7.78
CA PRO A 30 -42.43 -21.00 6.73
C PRO A 30 -42.56 -19.55 7.20
N VAL A 31 -42.34 -18.63 6.26
CA VAL A 31 -42.46 -17.18 6.42
C VAL A 31 -43.93 -16.79 6.54
N THR A 32 -44.36 -16.38 7.73
CA THR A 32 -45.59 -15.60 7.96
C THR A 32 -45.35 -14.14 7.62
N GLN A 33 -46.19 -13.58 6.74
CA GLN A 33 -46.26 -12.15 6.44
C GLN A 33 -46.69 -11.36 7.68
N ALA A 34 -45.90 -10.36 8.08
CA ALA A 34 -46.31 -9.26 8.95
C ALA A 34 -46.55 -8.04 8.03
N GLY A 35 -47.68 -7.34 8.03
CA GLY A 35 -48.48 -6.92 9.18
C GLY A 35 -48.05 -5.48 9.51
N ASP A 36 -48.88 -4.51 9.11
CA ASP A 36 -48.64 -3.07 9.17
C ASP A 36 -47.98 -2.59 10.47
N LYS A 37 -46.82 -1.94 10.33
CA LYS A 37 -46.11 -1.28 11.43
C LYS A 37 -46.38 0.22 11.37
N ALA A 38 -46.93 0.76 12.45
CA ALA A 38 -47.23 2.17 12.65
C ALA A 38 -46.04 3.09 12.30
N PRO A 39 -46.30 4.30 11.75
CA PRO A 39 -45.24 5.23 11.37
C PRO A 39 -44.46 5.65 12.62
N GLY A 40 -43.15 5.35 12.62
CA GLY A 40 -42.20 5.88 13.60
C GLY A 40 -42.09 7.40 13.47
N PRO A 41 -41.59 8.10 14.51
CA PRO A 41 -41.54 9.56 14.48
C PRO A 41 -40.69 10.03 13.31
N ASP A 42 -41.26 10.93 12.51
CA ASP A 42 -40.58 11.64 11.44
C ASP A 42 -39.26 12.19 11.98
N ILE A 43 -38.15 11.71 11.43
CA ILE A 43 -36.86 12.38 11.61
C ILE A 43 -36.98 13.69 10.84
N VAL A 44 -37.44 14.73 11.54
CA VAL A 44 -37.36 16.10 11.06
C VAL A 44 -35.89 16.45 11.01
N VAL A 45 -35.28 16.30 9.83
CA VAL A 45 -34.01 16.93 9.50
C VAL A 45 -34.28 18.43 9.49
N GLN A 46 -34.21 19.06 10.67
CA GLN A 46 -34.10 20.51 10.75
C GLN A 46 -32.81 20.88 10.04
N GLY A 47 -32.96 21.33 8.79
CA GLY A 47 -31.87 21.82 7.98
C GLY A 47 -31.16 22.94 8.73
N LEU A 48 -29.93 22.66 9.15
CA LEU A 48 -28.93 23.67 9.45
C LEU A 48 -28.63 24.44 8.15
N LYS A 49 -29.49 25.42 7.86
CA LYS A 49 -29.19 26.54 6.98
C LYS A 49 -27.93 27.22 7.52
N ASP A 50 -27.00 27.47 6.60
CA ASP A 50 -25.71 28.13 6.78
C ASP A 50 -24.60 27.34 7.48
N ARG A 51 -24.10 26.29 6.82
CA ARG A 51 -22.70 25.86 7.01
C ARG A 51 -21.94 26.10 5.71
N LYS A 52 -20.98 27.04 5.75
CA LYS A 52 -20.00 27.24 4.66
C LYS A 52 -19.51 25.85 4.21
N ARG A 53 -19.63 25.54 2.92
CA ARG A 53 -19.12 24.27 2.38
C ARG A 53 -17.59 24.29 2.47
N GLY A 54 -16.98 23.23 3.00
CA GLY A 54 -15.54 23.06 3.00
C GLY A 54 -15.00 22.85 1.58
N THR A 55 -13.68 22.87 1.42
CA THR A 55 -13.00 22.73 0.12
C THR A 55 -12.85 21.28 -0.32
N TRP A 56 -12.89 20.34 0.63
CA TRP A 56 -12.68 18.92 0.38
C TRP A 56 -14.00 18.15 0.21
N ARG A 57 -13.95 17.10 -0.60
CA ARG A 57 -14.98 16.07 -0.74
C ARG A 57 -14.43 14.73 -0.28
N ARG A 58 -15.31 13.90 0.25
CA ARG A 58 -15.05 12.52 0.65
C ARG A 58 -15.94 11.59 -0.16
N ALA A 59 -15.37 10.55 -0.75
CA ALA A 59 -16.08 9.45 -1.37
C ALA A 59 -15.90 8.20 -0.52
N ASP A 60 -17.02 7.64 -0.04
CA ASP A 60 -17.05 6.37 0.67
C ASP A 60 -17.44 5.24 -0.29
N ALA A 61 -16.54 4.28 -0.44
CA ALA A 61 -16.77 3.02 -1.14
C ALA A 61 -16.57 1.82 -0.19
N ALA A 62 -16.81 0.62 -0.70
CA ALA A 62 -16.78 -0.61 0.09
C ALA A 62 -15.38 -0.91 0.67
N HIS A 63 -14.33 -0.67 -0.11
CA HIS A 63 -12.95 -1.05 0.21
C HIS A 63 -11.99 0.13 0.22
N VAL A 64 -12.46 1.37 0.07
CA VAL A 64 -11.61 2.57 0.07
C VAL A 64 -12.40 3.82 0.47
N VAL A 65 -11.69 4.79 1.07
CA VAL A 65 -12.17 6.16 1.23
C VAL A 65 -11.26 7.09 0.45
N VAL A 66 -11.81 7.94 -0.42
CA VAL A 66 -11.04 8.86 -1.26
C VAL A 66 -11.41 10.31 -0.97
N TYR A 67 -10.40 11.15 -0.80
CA TYR A 67 -10.55 12.59 -0.56
C TYR A 67 -10.01 13.38 -1.76
N SER A 68 -10.71 14.43 -2.16
CA SER A 68 -10.24 15.35 -3.21
C SER A 68 -10.89 16.73 -3.08
N LYS A 69 -10.16 17.80 -3.45
CA LYS A 69 -10.72 19.13 -3.72
C LYS A 69 -11.31 19.26 -5.13
N GLY A 70 -11.06 18.27 -6.00
CA GLY A 70 -11.55 18.18 -7.37
C GLY A 70 -13.08 18.02 -7.49
N SER A 71 -13.57 17.83 -8.72
CA SER A 71 -15.00 17.73 -8.98
C SER A 71 -15.60 16.45 -8.39
N ALA A 72 -16.90 16.47 -8.09
CA ALA A 72 -17.60 15.28 -7.61
C ALA A 72 -17.56 14.15 -8.66
N ASP A 73 -17.69 14.48 -9.95
CA ASP A 73 -17.68 13.50 -11.04
C ASP A 73 -16.32 12.81 -11.19
N GLU A 74 -15.22 13.57 -11.09
CA GLU A 74 -13.87 13.02 -11.08
C GLU A 74 -13.69 12.07 -9.89
N LEU A 75 -14.12 12.50 -8.69
CA LEU A 75 -14.01 11.72 -7.47
C LEU A 75 -14.84 10.42 -7.53
N ILE A 76 -16.07 10.48 -8.07
CA ILE A 76 -16.92 9.30 -8.31
C ILE A 76 -16.22 8.34 -9.27
N ARG A 77 -15.73 8.84 -10.42
CA ARG A 77 -15.08 8.03 -11.44
C ARG A 77 -13.85 7.32 -10.88
N VAL A 78 -12.94 8.06 -10.27
CA VAL A 78 -11.66 7.54 -9.77
C VAL A 78 -11.88 6.51 -8.67
N THR A 79 -12.78 6.80 -7.72
CA THR A 79 -13.11 5.86 -6.64
C THR A 79 -13.73 4.58 -7.18
N ARG A 80 -14.66 4.67 -8.14
CA ARG A 80 -15.27 3.49 -8.78
C ARG A 80 -14.25 2.68 -9.58
N ASN A 81 -13.28 3.34 -10.22
CA ASN A 81 -12.19 2.69 -10.93
C ASN A 81 -11.30 1.88 -9.98
N ILE A 82 -10.95 2.45 -8.81
CA ILE A 82 -10.20 1.76 -7.77
C ILE A 82 -10.97 0.53 -7.26
N GLU A 83 -12.27 0.65 -7.02
CA GLU A 83 -13.11 -0.48 -6.60
C GLU A 83 -13.17 -1.58 -7.66
N ARG A 84 -13.30 -1.24 -8.95
CA ARG A 84 -13.25 -2.24 -10.03
C ARG A 84 -11.88 -2.92 -10.10
N LEU A 85 -10.80 -2.15 -9.92
CA LEU A 85 -9.45 -2.69 -9.81
C LEU A 85 -9.30 -3.62 -8.59
N HIS A 86 -9.85 -3.25 -7.43
CA HIS A 86 -9.89 -4.08 -6.24
C HIS A 86 -10.59 -5.42 -6.51
N GLN A 87 -11.75 -5.40 -7.16
CA GLN A 87 -12.49 -6.61 -7.51
C GLN A 87 -11.72 -7.49 -8.49
N LEU A 88 -11.04 -6.89 -9.47
CA LEU A 88 -10.15 -7.62 -10.38
C LEU A 88 -8.99 -8.28 -9.62
N LEU A 89 -8.28 -7.52 -8.80
CA LEU A 89 -7.13 -8.01 -8.00
C LEU A 89 -7.56 -9.10 -7.00
N THR A 90 -8.74 -8.97 -6.41
CA THR A 90 -9.35 -10.00 -5.56
C THR A 90 -9.52 -11.31 -6.31
N ARG A 91 -10.09 -11.28 -7.52
CA ARG A 91 -10.24 -12.50 -8.35
C ARG A 91 -8.90 -13.12 -8.75
N LEU A 92 -7.88 -12.28 -8.98
CA LEU A 92 -6.56 -12.75 -9.42
C LEU A 92 -5.70 -13.31 -8.28
N TYR A 93 -5.72 -12.67 -7.11
CA TYR A 93 -4.75 -12.92 -6.05
C TYR A 93 -5.36 -13.45 -4.74
N ARG A 94 -6.64 -13.19 -4.45
CA ARG A 94 -7.28 -13.64 -3.20
C ARG A 94 -8.02 -14.95 -3.42
N ARG A 95 -7.34 -16.08 -3.20
CA ARG A 95 -7.99 -17.40 -3.21
C ARG A 95 -8.70 -17.64 -1.88
N GLY A 96 -10.02 -17.79 -1.92
CA GLY A 96 -10.86 -18.04 -0.75
C GLY A 96 -11.73 -16.84 -0.40
N GLY A 97 -13.05 -17.01 -0.53
CA GLY A 97 -14.04 -15.99 -0.17
C GLY A 97 -14.11 -15.84 1.35
N GLY A 98 -13.55 -14.74 1.86
CA GLY A 98 -13.74 -14.28 3.22
C GLY A 98 -14.24 -12.84 3.21
N ALA A 99 -14.92 -12.42 4.27
CA ALA A 99 -15.26 -11.01 4.45
C ALA A 99 -13.99 -10.15 4.37
N ASP A 100 -14.09 -8.99 3.75
CA ASP A 100 -13.04 -7.97 3.86
C ASP A 100 -13.32 -7.14 5.11
N ASP A 101 -12.72 -7.56 6.21
CA ASP A 101 -12.83 -6.84 7.48
C ASP A 101 -11.55 -6.04 7.78
N MET A 102 -10.78 -5.70 6.76
CA MET A 102 -9.62 -4.84 6.87
C MET A 102 -10.04 -3.38 7.12
N VAL A 103 -9.16 -2.58 7.72
CA VAL A 103 -9.37 -1.13 7.75
C VAL A 103 -9.32 -0.59 6.32
N ARG A 104 -10.36 0.15 5.91
CA ARG A 104 -10.40 0.77 4.58
C ARG A 104 -9.21 1.75 4.44
N PRO A 105 -8.37 1.61 3.41
CA PRO A 105 -7.31 2.56 3.12
C PRO A 105 -7.90 3.93 2.79
N GLN A 106 -7.19 4.97 3.19
CA GLN A 106 -7.52 6.35 2.86
C GLN A 106 -6.61 6.84 1.73
N ILE A 107 -7.20 7.42 0.69
CA ILE A 107 -6.47 7.96 -0.45
C ILE A 107 -6.77 9.46 -0.57
N THR A 108 -5.73 10.29 -0.54
CA THR A 108 -5.84 11.73 -0.72
C THR A 108 -5.33 12.12 -2.10
N LEU A 109 -6.23 12.63 -2.95
CA LEU A 109 -5.89 13.20 -4.24
C LEU A 109 -5.58 14.69 -4.04
N LEU A 110 -4.28 15.01 -4.05
CA LEU A 110 -3.79 16.36 -3.81
C LEU A 110 -3.93 17.23 -5.06
N ASP A 111 -3.77 18.54 -4.88
CA ASP A 111 -3.85 19.46 -6.00
C ASP A 111 -2.64 19.32 -6.94
N PRO A 112 -2.78 19.65 -8.24
CA PRO A 112 -1.72 19.45 -9.22
C PRO A 112 -0.41 20.21 -8.94
N ASP A 113 -0.47 21.28 -8.16
CA ASP A 113 0.66 22.09 -7.73
C ASP A 113 1.28 21.62 -6.40
N THR A 114 0.66 20.65 -5.73
CA THR A 114 1.18 20.13 -4.46
C THR A 114 2.45 19.31 -4.70
N ASP A 115 3.55 19.80 -4.12
CA ASP A 115 4.80 19.06 -4.02
C ASP A 115 4.75 18.13 -2.80
N LEU A 116 4.67 16.81 -3.03
CA LEU A 116 4.66 15.80 -1.98
C LEU A 116 5.88 15.89 -1.06
N SER A 117 7.04 16.31 -1.58
CA SER A 117 8.27 16.42 -0.78
C SER A 117 8.20 17.54 0.25
N SER A 118 7.39 18.58 0.00
CA SER A 118 7.17 19.70 0.92
C SER A 118 6.31 19.34 2.14
N LEU A 119 5.62 18.20 2.11
CA LEU A 119 4.71 17.79 3.18
C LEU A 119 5.43 17.10 4.37
N GLY A 120 6.76 16.96 4.31
CA GLY A 120 7.54 16.28 5.36
C GLY A 120 7.19 14.80 5.54
N LEU A 121 6.51 14.20 4.56
CA LEU A 121 6.07 12.81 4.59
C LEU A 121 7.24 11.88 4.26
N GLN A 122 7.47 10.86 5.09
CA GLN A 122 8.52 9.88 4.86
C GLN A 122 7.96 8.51 4.51
N ASN A 123 8.32 8.04 3.32
CA ASN A 123 8.07 6.70 2.80
C ASN A 123 9.06 5.69 3.44
N ALA A 124 8.98 5.52 4.77
CA ALA A 124 9.93 4.70 5.52
C ALA A 124 9.65 3.19 5.44
N ARG A 125 8.39 2.81 5.16
CA ARG A 125 7.91 1.41 5.15
C ARG A 125 7.55 0.88 3.77
N TRP A 126 7.54 1.76 2.80
CA TRP A 126 7.31 1.51 1.38
C TRP A 126 8.10 2.57 0.61
N GLN A 127 8.64 2.25 -0.56
CA GLN A 127 9.27 3.23 -1.45
C GLN A 127 8.66 3.08 -2.85
N GLN A 128 8.72 4.13 -3.67
CA GLN A 128 8.34 4.03 -5.08
C GLN A 128 9.53 3.57 -5.92
N GLY A 129 9.50 2.33 -6.42
CA GLY A 129 10.65 1.69 -7.07
C GLY A 129 11.94 1.72 -6.23
N PRO A 130 13.08 1.48 -6.86
CA PRO A 130 14.12 2.51 -6.87
C PRO A 130 14.16 3.13 -8.26
N PHE A 131 13.07 3.81 -8.64
CA PHE A 131 12.98 4.35 -9.99
C PHE A 131 13.95 5.52 -10.19
N MET A 132 14.46 5.66 -11.41
CA MET A 132 15.21 6.84 -11.82
C MET A 132 14.39 8.11 -11.56
N ALA A 133 15.08 9.20 -11.19
CA ALA A 133 14.47 10.44 -10.73
C ALA A 133 13.27 10.96 -11.56
N PRO A 134 13.25 10.90 -12.91
CA PRO A 134 12.09 11.35 -13.70
C PRO A 134 10.79 10.57 -13.46
N PHE A 135 10.87 9.38 -12.88
CA PHE A 135 9.74 8.47 -12.65
C PHE A 135 9.40 8.29 -11.16
N ALA A 136 10.09 9.00 -10.27
CA ALA A 136 9.96 8.83 -8.82
C ALA A 136 9.17 9.97 -8.16
N GLY A 137 8.76 9.76 -6.91
CA GLY A 137 8.20 10.81 -6.04
C GLY A 137 6.76 11.21 -6.36
N THR A 138 5.99 10.37 -7.08
CA THR A 138 4.60 10.71 -7.46
C THR A 138 3.56 10.21 -6.48
N VAL A 139 3.94 9.30 -5.58
CA VAL A 139 3.04 8.68 -4.61
C VAL A 139 3.69 8.63 -3.22
N TYR A 140 2.89 8.94 -2.20
CA TYR A 140 3.15 8.61 -0.81
C TYR A 140 2.26 7.44 -0.40
N TYR A 141 2.83 6.44 0.27
CA TYR A 141 2.07 5.34 0.88
C TYR A 141 2.71 4.93 2.21
N ASP A 142 1.89 4.88 3.25
CA ASP A 142 2.30 4.50 4.59
C ASP A 142 1.31 3.47 5.17
N PRO A 143 1.75 2.21 5.37
CA PRO A 143 0.94 1.18 6.01
C PRO A 143 0.95 1.37 7.54
N ARG A 144 0.25 2.41 8.01
CA ARG A 144 0.17 2.74 9.44
C ARG A 144 -0.67 1.71 10.19
N GLU A 145 -0.34 1.48 11.45
CA GLU A 145 -1.06 0.54 12.34
C GLU A 145 -2.54 0.86 12.58
N ASP A 146 -2.96 2.11 12.38
CA ASP A 146 -4.34 2.60 12.53
C ASP A 146 -5.14 2.62 11.21
N GLY A 147 -4.49 2.32 10.09
CA GLY A 147 -5.09 2.29 8.76
C GLY A 147 -4.12 2.77 7.70
N GLU A 148 -4.14 2.13 6.54
CA GLU A 148 -3.23 2.48 5.45
C GLU A 148 -3.59 3.83 4.82
N VAL A 149 -2.58 4.67 4.57
CA VAL A 149 -2.75 6.01 3.99
C VAL A 149 -1.95 6.12 2.70
N MET A 150 -2.58 6.68 1.67
CA MET A 150 -1.95 6.98 0.39
C MET A 150 -2.25 8.43 0.00
N ALA A 151 -1.28 9.11 -0.62
CA ALA A 151 -1.49 10.40 -1.25
C ALA A 151 -0.85 10.44 -2.64
N VAL A 152 -1.58 10.99 -3.61
CA VAL A 152 -1.14 11.12 -4.99
C VAL A 152 -1.34 12.57 -5.42
N SER A 153 -0.28 13.19 -5.94
CA SER A 153 -0.39 14.50 -6.58
C SER A 153 -1.08 14.34 -7.93
N ARG A 154 -2.16 15.10 -8.17
CA ARG A 154 -2.84 15.13 -9.48
C ARG A 154 -2.06 15.88 -10.56
N ARG A 155 -0.78 16.19 -10.30
CA ARG A 155 0.11 16.87 -11.23
C ARG A 155 0.24 16.06 -12.52
N ALA A 156 -0.05 16.70 -13.65
CA ALA A 156 0.38 16.17 -14.93
C ALA A 156 1.92 16.24 -14.97
N GLY A 157 2.57 15.08 -14.94
CA GLY A 157 4.01 14.98 -15.06
C GLY A 157 4.43 15.07 -16.52
N SER A 158 5.67 15.49 -16.78
CA SER A 158 6.27 15.33 -18.08
C SER A 158 7.69 14.77 -17.95
N ILE A 159 8.00 13.78 -18.78
CA ILE A 159 9.33 13.17 -18.85
C ILE A 159 10.00 13.57 -20.15
N ARG A 160 11.23 14.04 -20.06
CA ARG A 160 12.05 14.36 -21.24
C ARG A 160 12.52 13.07 -21.91
N LEU A 161 12.11 12.86 -23.15
CA LEU A 161 12.58 11.74 -23.97
C LEU A 161 13.81 12.09 -24.83
N ASP A 162 14.09 13.38 -25.04
CA ASP A 162 15.32 13.86 -25.69
C ASP A 162 16.53 13.80 -24.72
N THR A 163 16.96 12.60 -24.37
CA THR A 163 18.15 12.35 -23.56
C THR A 163 19.40 12.22 -24.45
N PRO A 164 20.62 12.36 -23.89
CA PRO A 164 21.84 12.08 -24.63
C PRO A 164 21.83 10.70 -25.30
N LEU A 165 21.32 9.68 -24.60
CA LEU A 165 21.22 8.31 -25.11
C LEU A 165 20.25 8.23 -26.30
N ALA A 166 19.07 8.85 -26.22
CA ALA A 166 18.14 8.87 -27.35
C ALA A 166 18.72 9.58 -28.57
N ARG A 167 19.46 10.68 -28.37
CA ARG A 167 20.11 11.39 -29.47
C ARG A 167 21.18 10.55 -30.13
N THR A 168 22.02 9.87 -29.35
CA THR A 168 23.03 8.96 -29.89
C THR A 168 22.38 7.83 -30.69
N ALA A 169 21.36 7.18 -30.14
CA ALA A 169 20.63 6.11 -30.85
C ALA A 169 20.01 6.61 -32.17
N ALA A 170 19.39 7.80 -32.17
CA ALA A 170 18.83 8.38 -33.38
C ALA A 170 19.91 8.73 -34.42
N CYS A 171 21.09 9.19 -33.99
CA CYS A 171 22.22 9.42 -34.88
C CYS A 171 22.76 8.11 -35.47
N ASP A 172 22.90 7.07 -34.65
CA ASP A 172 23.37 5.76 -35.11
C ASP A 172 22.40 5.16 -36.14
N ASP A 173 21.09 5.22 -35.87
CA ASP A 173 20.05 4.78 -36.82
C ASP A 173 20.08 5.61 -38.12
N ALA A 174 20.27 6.93 -38.03
CA ALA A 174 20.35 7.79 -39.20
C ALA A 174 21.57 7.48 -40.08
N VAL A 175 22.72 7.18 -39.46
CA VAL A 175 23.94 6.77 -40.17
C VAL A 175 23.77 5.39 -40.80
N GLN A 176 23.18 4.43 -40.09
CA GLN A 176 22.96 3.08 -40.60
C GLN A 176 22.00 3.02 -41.79
N ASN A 177 21.00 3.91 -41.81
CA ASN A 177 19.98 3.96 -42.85
C ASN A 177 20.24 5.04 -43.91
N ALA A 178 21.36 5.77 -43.83
CA ALA A 178 21.71 6.79 -44.79
C ALA A 178 22.12 6.18 -46.14
N ASP A 179 21.73 6.86 -47.22
CA ASP A 179 22.27 6.61 -48.55
C ASP A 179 23.80 6.86 -48.53
N PRO A 180 24.64 5.96 -49.07
CA PRO A 180 26.10 6.13 -49.14
C PRO A 180 26.56 7.48 -49.69
N ASP A 181 25.75 8.11 -50.56
CA ASP A 181 26.08 9.40 -51.18
C ASP A 181 25.56 10.62 -50.39
N SER A 182 24.88 10.39 -49.26
CA SER A 182 24.37 11.45 -48.40
C SER A 182 25.37 11.84 -47.30
N ASN A 183 25.44 13.14 -46.96
CA ASN A 183 26.27 13.63 -45.86
C ASN A 183 25.58 13.34 -44.50
N ALA A 184 25.44 12.05 -44.16
CA ALA A 184 24.73 11.53 -42.98
C ALA A 184 25.20 12.15 -41.66
N THR A 185 26.49 12.49 -41.58
CA THR A 185 27.11 13.23 -40.47
C THR A 185 26.54 14.65 -40.29
N MET A 186 26.18 15.33 -41.39
CA MET A 186 25.49 16.63 -41.34
C MET A 186 24.02 16.48 -40.92
N THR A 187 23.36 15.39 -41.33
CA THR A 187 21.95 15.08 -40.97
C THR A 187 21.78 14.86 -39.47
N CYS A 188 22.73 14.22 -38.79
CA CYS A 188 22.74 14.09 -37.32
C CYS A 188 22.72 15.44 -36.59
N SER A 189 23.38 16.47 -37.15
CA SER A 189 23.45 17.81 -36.54
C SER A 189 22.19 18.67 -36.74
N ARG A 190 21.37 18.37 -37.76
CA ARG A 190 20.15 19.15 -38.10
C ARG A 190 18.85 18.43 -37.77
N SER A 191 18.85 17.10 -37.78
CA SER A 191 17.69 16.25 -37.54
C SER A 191 17.65 15.65 -36.14
N ALA A 192 18.40 16.21 -35.17
CA ALA A 192 18.33 15.80 -33.76
C ALA A 192 16.85 15.70 -33.34
N VAL A 193 16.37 14.46 -33.26
CA VAL A 193 14.95 14.13 -33.21
C VAL A 193 14.43 14.70 -31.90
N ARG A 194 13.77 15.87 -31.96
CA ARG A 194 13.10 16.45 -30.81
C ARG A 194 11.91 15.55 -30.49
N GLN A 195 12.13 14.55 -29.65
CA GLN A 195 11.05 13.73 -29.13
C GLN A 195 10.21 14.61 -28.18
N ALA A 196 8.91 14.67 -28.45
CA ALA A 196 7.99 15.33 -27.54
C ALA A 196 8.08 14.67 -26.16
N PRO A 197 8.00 15.46 -25.07
CA PRO A 197 8.02 14.89 -23.73
C PRO A 197 6.83 13.95 -23.53
N LEU A 198 7.05 12.90 -22.75
CA LEU A 198 6.02 11.96 -22.34
C LEU A 198 5.17 12.60 -21.25
N ALA A 199 3.86 12.75 -21.49
CA ALA A 199 2.92 13.13 -20.45
C ALA A 199 2.65 11.92 -19.54
N LEU A 200 2.85 12.08 -18.23
CA LEU A 200 2.50 11.07 -17.23
C LEU A 200 1.13 11.36 -16.65
N SER A 201 0.26 10.35 -16.65
CA SER A 201 -1.02 10.42 -15.96
C SER A 201 -0.83 10.08 -14.48
N TRP A 202 -1.33 10.95 -13.59
CA TRP A 202 -1.34 10.68 -12.16
C TRP A 202 -2.19 9.45 -11.81
N GLU A 203 -3.20 9.12 -12.64
CA GLU A 203 -4.03 7.91 -12.45
C GLU A 203 -3.18 6.63 -12.60
N GLN A 204 -2.17 6.63 -13.50
CA GLN A 204 -1.26 5.49 -13.64
C GLN A 204 -0.48 5.23 -12.36
N ALA A 205 0.00 6.30 -11.71
CA ALA A 205 0.72 6.21 -10.44
C ALA A 205 -0.21 5.72 -9.31
N LEU A 206 -1.45 6.23 -9.27
CA LEU A 206 -2.47 5.78 -8.33
C LEU A 206 -2.79 4.28 -8.49
N TYR A 207 -3.07 3.82 -9.70
CA TYR A 207 -3.43 2.41 -9.94
C TYR A 207 -2.24 1.48 -9.68
N ALA A 208 -1.01 1.90 -10.01
CA ALA A 208 0.19 1.14 -9.68
C ALA A 208 0.35 0.97 -8.17
N ALA A 209 0.30 2.07 -7.42
CA ALA A 209 0.44 2.03 -5.97
C ALA A 209 -0.71 1.26 -5.30
N TYR A 210 -1.94 1.36 -5.82
CA TYR A 210 -3.07 0.58 -5.32
C TYR A 210 -2.87 -0.93 -5.54
N ALA A 211 -2.35 -1.33 -6.70
CA ALA A 211 -2.06 -2.73 -6.99
C ALA A 211 -0.92 -3.28 -6.11
N GLU A 212 0.15 -2.52 -5.91
CA GLU A 212 1.23 -2.89 -4.98
C GLU A 212 0.69 -3.05 -3.54
N ARG A 213 -0.04 -2.05 -3.06
CA ARG A 213 -0.73 -2.07 -1.76
C ARG A 213 -1.59 -3.31 -1.62
N PHE A 214 -2.37 -3.66 -2.64
CA PHE A 214 -3.23 -4.82 -2.62
C PHE A 214 -2.44 -6.11 -2.34
N ILE A 215 -1.29 -6.29 -3.00
CA ILE A 215 -0.45 -7.47 -2.77
C ILE A 215 0.10 -7.47 -1.33
N LEU A 216 0.57 -6.32 -0.83
CA LEU A 216 1.08 -6.19 0.54
C LEU A 216 0.01 -6.54 1.60
N THR A 217 -1.26 -6.24 1.33
CA THR A 217 -2.36 -6.48 2.27
C THR A 217 -2.94 -7.90 2.15
N TYR A 218 -3.24 -8.38 0.94
CA TYR A 218 -4.03 -9.61 0.73
C TYR A 218 -3.21 -10.82 0.29
N ALA A 219 -2.00 -10.62 -0.22
CA ALA A 219 -1.08 -11.70 -0.59
C ALA A 219 0.34 -11.43 -0.04
N PRO A 220 0.50 -11.21 1.28
CA PRO A 220 1.80 -10.90 1.88
C PRO A 220 2.73 -12.12 1.80
N ALA A 221 3.47 -12.20 0.70
CA ALA A 221 4.56 -13.14 0.50
C ALA A 221 5.89 -12.40 0.55
N SER A 222 6.98 -13.14 0.75
CA SER A 222 8.34 -12.63 0.55
C SER A 222 8.66 -12.52 -0.94
N ASP A 223 7.84 -11.76 -1.67
CA ASP A 223 8.05 -11.50 -3.09
C ASP A 223 9.17 -10.46 -3.28
N PRO A 224 9.99 -10.60 -4.33
CA PRO A 224 11.07 -9.66 -4.59
C PRO A 224 10.53 -8.29 -5.00
N ARG A 225 11.29 -7.24 -4.69
CA ARG A 225 10.88 -5.85 -4.96
C ARG A 225 10.51 -5.59 -6.42
N TRP A 226 11.29 -6.13 -7.37
CA TRP A 226 11.05 -5.92 -8.81
C TRP A 226 9.70 -6.49 -9.25
N TYR A 227 9.26 -7.57 -8.61
CA TYR A 227 7.98 -8.21 -8.91
C TYR A 227 6.82 -7.33 -8.45
N LEU A 228 6.92 -6.71 -7.28
CA LEU A 228 5.91 -5.76 -6.81
C LEU A 228 5.85 -4.49 -7.67
N ASP A 229 7.00 -3.86 -7.94
CA ASP A 229 7.09 -2.72 -8.86
C ASP A 229 6.47 -3.10 -10.22
N GLY A 230 6.70 -4.35 -10.64
CA GLY A 230 6.15 -4.97 -11.84
C GLY A 230 4.64 -5.14 -11.86
N ILE A 231 4.07 -5.67 -10.79
CA ILE A 231 2.62 -5.77 -10.61
C ILE A 231 2.00 -4.36 -10.65
N GLY A 232 2.57 -3.40 -9.91
CA GLY A 232 2.15 -2.00 -9.98
C GLY A 232 2.15 -1.49 -11.42
N ALA A 233 3.25 -1.68 -12.15
CA ALA A 233 3.38 -1.25 -13.52
C ALA A 233 2.36 -1.93 -14.48
N LEU A 234 2.10 -3.23 -14.32
CA LEU A 234 1.14 -3.97 -15.14
C LEU A 234 -0.32 -3.48 -14.96
N PHE A 235 -0.67 -2.96 -13.78
CA PHE A 235 -2.00 -2.40 -13.50
C PHE A 235 -2.07 -0.88 -13.63
N SER A 236 -0.94 -0.21 -13.90
CA SER A 236 -0.89 1.24 -14.09
C SER A 236 -1.66 1.71 -15.33
N SER A 237 -1.65 0.92 -16.40
CA SER A 237 -2.18 1.29 -17.73
C SER A 237 -3.58 0.72 -18.02
N ILE A 238 -4.35 0.43 -16.97
CA ILE A 238 -5.69 -0.16 -17.10
C ILE A 238 -6.60 0.69 -18.00
N ALA A 239 -7.41 0.02 -18.82
CA ALA A 239 -8.50 0.65 -19.56
C ALA A 239 -9.83 0.07 -19.10
N ILE A 240 -10.67 0.92 -18.50
CA ILE A 240 -12.00 0.55 -18.03
C ILE A 240 -12.98 0.78 -19.15
N ARG A 241 -13.60 -0.31 -19.61
CA ARG A 241 -14.56 -0.33 -20.71
C ARG A 241 -15.94 0.16 -20.23
N PRO A 242 -16.84 0.56 -21.15
CA PRO A 242 -18.18 1.06 -20.79
C PRO A 242 -19.01 0.07 -19.96
N ASP A 243 -18.81 -1.23 -20.19
CA ASP A 243 -19.46 -2.33 -19.46
C ASP A 243 -18.82 -2.65 -18.09
N GLY A 244 -17.77 -1.92 -17.70
CA GLY A 244 -17.03 -2.13 -16.46
C GLY A 244 -15.95 -3.22 -16.53
N ALA A 245 -15.77 -3.86 -17.70
CA ALA A 245 -14.62 -4.74 -17.91
C ALA A 245 -13.31 -3.95 -17.92
N ILE A 246 -12.21 -4.61 -17.56
CA ILE A 246 -10.89 -3.97 -17.44
C ILE A 246 -9.91 -4.67 -18.37
N ASP A 247 -9.32 -3.91 -19.29
CA ASP A 247 -8.11 -4.35 -19.99
C ASP A 247 -6.89 -3.95 -19.17
N TYR A 248 -6.01 -4.89 -18.86
CA TYR A 248 -4.84 -4.70 -17.98
C TYR A 248 -3.59 -5.38 -18.55
N ALA A 249 -2.42 -5.10 -17.97
CA ALA A 249 -1.13 -5.46 -18.56
C ALA A 249 -0.94 -4.88 -19.97
N ARG A 250 -1.56 -3.72 -20.25
CA ARG A 250 -1.43 -3.01 -21.52
C ARG A 250 -0.04 -2.40 -21.62
N VAL A 251 0.52 -2.39 -22.83
CA VAL A 251 1.78 -1.70 -23.11
C VAL A 251 1.66 -0.21 -22.71
N PRO A 252 2.61 0.34 -21.93
CA PRO A 252 2.60 1.76 -21.59
C PRO A 252 2.80 2.66 -22.82
N ASP A 253 2.28 3.88 -22.77
CA ASP A 253 2.43 4.84 -23.86
C ASP A 253 3.90 5.21 -24.08
N GLN A 254 4.28 5.36 -25.35
CA GLN A 254 5.64 5.67 -25.77
C GLN A 254 6.73 4.70 -25.24
N PHE A 255 6.35 3.43 -25.06
CA PHE A 255 7.22 2.40 -24.47
C PHE A 255 8.60 2.30 -25.13
N GLN A 256 8.67 2.24 -26.47
CA GLN A 256 9.95 2.17 -27.18
C GLN A 256 10.77 3.43 -26.97
N GLN A 257 10.14 4.60 -27.04
CA GLN A 257 10.84 5.88 -26.87
C GLN A 257 11.45 6.00 -25.46
N VAL A 258 10.76 5.51 -24.42
CA VAL A 258 11.32 5.45 -23.07
C VAL A 258 12.54 4.52 -22.99
N LEU A 259 12.48 3.33 -23.60
CA LEU A 259 13.64 2.43 -23.62
C LEU A 259 14.82 2.99 -24.43
N THR A 260 14.55 3.72 -25.50
CA THR A 260 15.59 4.44 -26.26
C THR A 260 16.19 5.58 -25.44
N ALA A 261 15.37 6.34 -24.72
CA ALA A 261 15.79 7.48 -23.92
C ALA A 261 16.53 7.11 -22.63
N TYR A 262 16.15 6.00 -22.00
CA TYR A 262 16.66 5.62 -20.68
C TYR A 262 17.43 4.29 -20.67
N GLY A 263 17.58 3.66 -21.83
CA GLY A 263 18.31 2.43 -22.04
C GLY A 263 17.47 1.17 -21.80
N PRO A 264 18.04 -0.02 -22.09
CA PRO A 264 17.38 -1.28 -21.80
C PRO A 264 17.39 -1.56 -20.29
N ALA A 265 16.42 -2.36 -19.83
CA ALA A 265 16.41 -2.89 -18.47
C ALA A 265 17.69 -3.70 -18.20
N ASP A 266 18.33 -3.48 -17.04
CA ASP A 266 19.39 -4.35 -16.53
C ASP A 266 18.78 -5.58 -15.84
N VAL A 267 18.44 -6.60 -16.64
CA VAL A 267 17.77 -7.82 -16.15
C VAL A 267 18.63 -8.54 -15.12
N ALA A 268 19.94 -8.62 -15.35
CA ALA A 268 20.84 -9.29 -14.42
C ALA A 268 20.90 -8.56 -13.07
N GLY A 269 21.07 -7.23 -13.08
CA GLY A 269 21.05 -6.42 -11.87
C GLY A 269 19.71 -6.47 -11.13
N VAL A 270 18.60 -6.52 -11.87
CA VAL A 270 17.25 -6.61 -11.29
C VAL A 270 17.01 -7.97 -10.62
N LEU A 271 17.28 -9.08 -11.31
CA LEU A 271 17.02 -10.42 -10.78
C LEU A 271 17.96 -10.81 -9.64
N THR A 272 19.16 -10.22 -9.58
CA THR A 272 20.14 -10.41 -8.49
C THR A 272 19.98 -9.40 -7.35
N GLY A 273 19.13 -8.38 -7.51
CA GLY A 273 18.88 -7.35 -6.50
C GLY A 273 19.87 -6.18 -6.48
N ARG A 274 20.89 -6.18 -7.35
CA ARG A 274 21.90 -5.10 -7.45
C ARG A 274 21.28 -3.72 -7.68
N TYR A 275 20.18 -3.67 -8.45
CA TYR A 275 19.46 -2.43 -8.74
C TYR A 275 18.90 -1.71 -7.51
N LEU A 276 18.76 -2.39 -6.36
CA LEU A 276 18.29 -1.78 -5.11
C LEU A 276 19.34 -0.85 -4.48
N THR A 277 20.61 -1.02 -4.83
CA THR A 277 21.73 -0.21 -4.33
C THR A 277 22.35 0.68 -5.40
N ASP A 278 22.01 0.47 -6.67
CA ASP A 278 22.50 1.29 -7.77
C ASP A 278 21.89 2.71 -7.71
N THR A 279 22.72 3.73 -7.97
CA THR A 279 22.30 5.14 -7.94
C THR A 279 22.61 5.86 -9.25
N GLY A 280 21.91 6.96 -9.53
CA GLY A 280 22.14 7.76 -10.74
C GLY A 280 21.87 6.97 -12.01
N ASP A 281 22.74 7.10 -13.00
CA ASP A 281 22.60 6.44 -14.32
C ASP A 281 22.71 4.90 -14.23
N ALA A 282 23.25 4.36 -13.12
CA ALA A 282 23.34 2.92 -12.89
C ALA A 282 21.99 2.29 -12.52
N ALA A 283 21.05 3.07 -11.95
CA ALA A 283 19.79 2.54 -11.42
C ALA A 283 18.94 1.84 -12.50
N ARG A 284 18.98 2.30 -13.76
CA ARG A 284 18.30 1.75 -14.97
C ARG A 284 16.96 1.04 -14.70
N TRP A 285 16.15 1.62 -13.81
CA TRP A 285 14.89 1.07 -13.36
C TRP A 285 13.82 2.14 -13.40
N SER A 286 12.68 1.80 -13.97
CA SER A 286 11.51 2.68 -14.12
C SER A 286 10.25 1.81 -14.18
N PRO A 287 9.04 2.40 -14.10
CA PRO A 287 7.80 1.66 -14.32
C PRO A 287 7.78 0.92 -15.66
N TYR A 288 8.46 1.43 -16.69
CA TYR A 288 8.54 0.80 -18.02
C TYR A 288 9.42 -0.46 -18.00
N HIS A 289 10.55 -0.43 -17.30
CA HIS A 289 11.41 -1.59 -17.10
C HIS A 289 10.72 -2.65 -16.22
N ALA A 290 10.05 -2.21 -15.15
CA ALA A 290 9.28 -3.07 -14.27
C ALA A 290 8.13 -3.77 -15.03
N TRP A 291 7.43 -3.02 -15.89
CA TRP A 291 6.43 -3.56 -16.80
C TRP A 291 7.04 -4.61 -17.73
N LEU A 292 8.13 -4.29 -18.44
CA LEU A 292 8.76 -5.20 -19.41
C LEU A 292 9.18 -6.53 -18.79
N VAL A 293 9.93 -6.48 -17.67
CA VAL A 293 10.44 -7.68 -17.01
C VAL A 293 9.29 -8.54 -16.51
N SER A 294 8.27 -7.92 -15.92
CA SER A 294 7.12 -8.65 -15.37
C SER A 294 6.20 -9.19 -16.45
N HIS A 295 5.98 -8.41 -17.51
CA HIS A 295 5.19 -8.82 -18.66
C HIS A 295 5.82 -10.02 -19.36
N PHE A 296 7.15 -10.02 -19.52
CA PHE A 296 7.88 -11.18 -20.03
C PHE A 296 7.60 -12.44 -19.20
N PHE A 297 7.76 -12.38 -17.87
CA PHE A 297 7.58 -13.58 -17.03
C PHE A 297 6.13 -14.03 -16.86
N LEU A 298 5.17 -13.10 -16.91
CA LEU A 298 3.78 -13.37 -16.53
C LEU A 298 2.82 -13.50 -17.72
N TYR A 299 3.13 -12.89 -18.86
CA TYR A 299 2.22 -12.82 -20.01
C TYR A 299 2.82 -13.34 -21.32
N SER A 300 4.14 -13.46 -21.43
CA SER A 300 4.74 -14.03 -22.62
C SER A 300 4.59 -15.56 -22.69
N ALA A 301 4.65 -16.11 -23.89
CA ALA A 301 4.72 -17.55 -24.10
C ALA A 301 6.14 -18.06 -23.80
N LEU A 302 6.43 -18.26 -22.51
CA LEU A 302 7.72 -18.79 -22.05
C LEU A 302 7.93 -20.23 -22.54
N SER A 303 9.18 -20.60 -22.83
CA SER A 303 9.54 -22.00 -23.01
C SER A 303 9.29 -22.80 -21.70
N PRO A 304 9.05 -24.12 -21.76
CA PRO A 304 8.89 -24.94 -20.57
C PRO A 304 10.07 -24.81 -19.59
N GLN A 305 11.29 -24.72 -20.12
CA GLN A 305 12.50 -24.49 -19.33
C GLN A 305 12.46 -23.14 -18.61
N ARG A 306 12.13 -22.04 -19.32
CA ARG A 306 12.09 -20.70 -18.72
C ARG A 306 10.99 -20.59 -17.67
N SER A 307 9.86 -21.25 -17.89
CA SER A 307 8.76 -21.35 -16.91
C SER A 307 9.19 -22.09 -15.64
N ASP A 308 9.90 -23.23 -15.74
CA ASP A 308 10.46 -23.92 -14.57
C ASP A 308 11.46 -23.05 -13.82
N GLN A 309 12.38 -22.40 -14.53
CA GLN A 309 13.38 -21.51 -13.93
C GLN A 309 12.72 -20.36 -13.16
N PHE A 310 11.72 -19.70 -13.75
CA PHE A 310 10.99 -18.62 -13.08
C PHE A 310 10.25 -19.11 -11.83
N ARG A 311 9.58 -20.27 -11.90
CA ARG A 311 8.94 -20.88 -10.73
C ARG A 311 9.94 -21.19 -9.62
N ARG A 312 11.11 -21.76 -9.96
CA ARG A 312 12.17 -22.07 -8.98
C ARG A 312 12.79 -20.82 -8.38
N TYR A 313 12.99 -19.77 -9.18
CA TYR A 313 13.44 -18.46 -8.71
C TYR A 313 12.47 -17.90 -7.66
N MET A 314 11.19 -17.78 -8.00
CA MET A 314 10.18 -17.23 -7.07
C MET A 314 10.04 -18.09 -5.81
N ALA A 315 10.12 -19.42 -5.93
CA ALA A 315 10.10 -20.31 -4.77
C ALA A 315 11.31 -20.11 -3.85
N ALA A 316 12.52 -19.97 -4.42
CA ALA A 316 13.74 -19.69 -3.67
C ALA A 316 13.66 -18.35 -2.92
N VAL A 317 13.19 -17.29 -3.59
CA VAL A 317 13.02 -15.98 -2.95
C VAL A 317 12.00 -16.03 -1.81
N ARG A 318 10.87 -16.72 -2.01
CA ARG A 318 9.84 -16.88 -0.96
C ARG A 318 10.30 -17.70 0.24
N GLN A 319 11.37 -18.49 0.08
CA GLN A 319 12.04 -19.21 1.17
C GLN A 319 13.09 -18.34 1.88
N GLY A 320 13.25 -17.07 1.49
CA GLY A 320 14.19 -16.13 2.08
C GLY A 320 15.60 -16.18 1.47
N LYS A 321 15.81 -16.92 0.36
CA LYS A 321 17.13 -16.94 -0.29
C LYS A 321 17.49 -15.55 -0.85
N PRO A 322 18.76 -15.12 -0.72
CA PRO A 322 19.23 -13.89 -1.38
C PRO A 322 18.95 -13.92 -2.89
N LEU A 323 18.59 -12.77 -3.46
CA LEU A 323 18.21 -12.68 -4.88
C LEU A 323 19.31 -13.16 -5.83
N ALA A 324 20.57 -12.83 -5.54
CA ALA A 324 21.71 -13.30 -6.32
C ALA A 324 21.83 -14.84 -6.31
N GLU A 325 21.59 -15.49 -5.17
CA GLU A 325 21.59 -16.95 -5.08
C GLU A 325 20.38 -17.54 -5.82
N ALA A 326 19.18 -16.98 -5.64
CA ALA A 326 17.98 -17.43 -6.33
C ALA A 326 18.10 -17.31 -7.86
N ALA A 327 18.76 -16.25 -8.35
CA ALA A 327 18.93 -15.98 -9.79
C ALA A 327 19.82 -17.02 -10.51
N THR A 328 20.63 -17.79 -9.78
CA THR A 328 21.49 -18.83 -10.36
C THR A 328 20.72 -19.89 -11.18
N VAL A 329 19.43 -20.10 -10.88
CA VAL A 329 18.56 -21.03 -11.62
C VAL A 329 18.41 -20.67 -13.11
N PHE A 330 18.63 -19.40 -13.47
CA PHE A 330 18.56 -18.96 -14.86
C PHE A 330 19.81 -19.31 -15.69
N GLY A 331 20.93 -19.66 -15.04
CA GLY A 331 22.20 -19.93 -15.72
C GLY A 331 22.81 -18.67 -16.33
N ASP A 332 22.88 -18.61 -17.67
CA ASP A 332 23.39 -17.44 -18.39
C ASP A 332 22.37 -16.28 -18.35
N LEU A 333 22.55 -15.37 -17.40
CA LEU A 333 21.76 -14.15 -17.29
C LEU A 333 21.93 -13.20 -18.49
N ALA A 334 23.05 -13.26 -19.22
CA ALA A 334 23.22 -12.49 -20.45
C ALA A 334 22.38 -13.06 -21.59
N ALA A 335 22.20 -14.39 -21.66
CA ALA A 335 21.23 -14.99 -22.58
C ALA A 335 19.80 -14.56 -22.27
N LEU A 336 19.42 -14.54 -20.97
CA LEU A 336 18.11 -14.04 -20.55
C LEU A 336 17.93 -12.54 -20.86
N GLN A 337 18.95 -11.71 -20.63
CA GLN A 337 18.95 -10.29 -21.04
C GLN A 337 18.67 -10.14 -22.54
N ARG A 338 19.36 -10.92 -23.39
CA ARG A 338 19.13 -10.91 -24.85
C ARG A 338 17.72 -11.38 -25.22
N GLU A 339 17.18 -12.36 -24.48
CA GLU A 339 15.81 -12.86 -24.67
C GLU A 339 14.76 -11.79 -24.36
N ILE A 340 14.86 -11.14 -23.21
CA ILE A 340 13.97 -10.03 -22.82
C ILE A 340 14.15 -8.83 -23.76
N GLY A 341 15.39 -8.52 -24.18
CA GLY A 341 15.65 -7.47 -25.16
C GLY A 341 15.00 -7.74 -26.53
N ARG A 342 14.95 -9.00 -26.97
CA ARG A 342 14.17 -9.39 -28.17
C ARG A 342 12.67 -9.29 -27.92
N TYR A 343 12.20 -9.70 -26.75
CA TYR A 343 10.80 -9.60 -26.37
C TYR A 343 10.30 -8.15 -26.39
N ALA A 344 11.13 -7.23 -25.91
CA ALA A 344 10.82 -5.80 -25.88
C ALA A 344 10.47 -5.20 -27.25
N ARG A 345 10.85 -5.84 -28.36
CA ARG A 345 10.58 -5.38 -29.74
C ARG A 345 9.40 -6.08 -30.40
N ARG A 346 8.67 -6.92 -29.68
CA ARG A 346 7.49 -7.65 -30.19
C ARG A 346 6.20 -6.89 -29.89
N ASP A 347 5.14 -7.32 -30.55
CA ASP A 347 3.79 -6.96 -30.15
C ASP A 347 3.43 -7.60 -28.81
N PHE A 348 2.77 -6.83 -27.95
CA PHE A 348 2.40 -7.26 -26.61
C PHE A 348 0.92 -7.63 -26.54
N ALA A 349 0.64 -8.83 -26.06
CA ALA A 349 -0.70 -9.18 -25.60
C ALA A 349 -1.02 -8.43 -24.30
N TYR A 350 -2.30 -8.22 -24.05
CA TYR A 350 -2.83 -7.71 -22.79
C TYR A 350 -3.99 -8.61 -22.35
N ALA A 351 -4.36 -8.53 -21.08
CA ALA A 351 -5.39 -9.39 -20.52
C ALA A 351 -6.72 -8.65 -20.36
N HIS A 352 -7.80 -9.42 -20.42
CA HIS A 352 -9.17 -8.94 -20.29
C HIS A 352 -9.78 -9.47 -19.00
N GLY A 353 -10.06 -8.56 -18.07
CA GLY A 353 -10.80 -8.83 -16.84
C GLY A 353 -12.28 -8.59 -17.06
N GLN A 354 -13.10 -9.60 -16.78
CA GLN A 354 -14.56 -9.47 -16.84
C GLN A 354 -15.04 -8.41 -15.84
N ALA A 355 -16.12 -7.71 -16.21
CA ALA A 355 -16.81 -6.80 -15.32
C ALA A 355 -17.30 -7.54 -14.06
N PRO A 356 -17.21 -6.90 -12.87
CA PRO A 356 -17.80 -7.48 -11.67
C PRO A 356 -19.32 -7.65 -11.81
N GLN A 357 -19.86 -8.69 -11.17
CA GLN A 357 -21.29 -8.99 -11.13
C GLN A 357 -21.72 -9.19 -9.66
N PRO A 358 -22.59 -8.33 -9.10
CA PRO A 358 -23.11 -7.09 -9.71
C PRO A 358 -22.00 -6.06 -9.97
N ASP A 359 -22.27 -5.06 -10.82
CA ASP A 359 -21.32 -3.97 -11.05
C ASP A 359 -21.09 -3.17 -9.75
N VAL A 360 -19.94 -2.49 -9.69
CA VAL A 360 -19.57 -1.63 -8.57
C VAL A 360 -20.52 -0.43 -8.53
N PRO A 361 -21.25 -0.22 -7.43
CA PRO A 361 -22.12 0.93 -7.27
C PRO A 361 -21.30 2.23 -7.20
N PRO A 362 -21.87 3.39 -7.58
CA PRO A 362 -21.21 4.66 -7.38
C PRO A 362 -20.98 4.90 -5.88
N PRO A 363 -19.82 5.46 -5.48
CA PRO A 363 -19.55 5.79 -4.08
C PRO A 363 -20.45 6.91 -3.59
N ALA A 364 -20.70 6.93 -2.28
CA ALA A 364 -21.38 8.05 -1.64
C ALA A 364 -20.40 9.24 -1.53
N VAL A 365 -20.71 10.36 -2.18
CA VAL A 365 -19.88 11.58 -2.12
C VAL A 365 -20.50 12.62 -1.21
N THR A 366 -19.71 13.08 -0.24
CA THR A 366 -20.11 14.11 0.72
C THR A 366 -19.15 15.29 0.67
N GLN A 367 -19.70 16.51 0.57
CA GLN A 367 -18.93 17.74 0.77
C GLN A 367 -18.59 17.87 2.26
N LEU A 368 -17.31 18.02 2.59
CA LEU A 368 -16.89 18.15 3.98
C LEU A 368 -17.24 19.53 4.55
N SER A 369 -17.37 19.60 5.88
CA SER A 369 -17.43 20.88 6.59
C SER A 369 -16.06 21.60 6.51
N PRO A 370 -15.99 22.91 6.84
CA PRO A 370 -14.71 23.60 6.91
C PRO A 370 -13.76 22.98 7.94
N ALA A 371 -14.29 22.55 9.09
CA ALA A 371 -13.53 21.86 10.12
C ALA A 371 -12.96 20.52 9.60
N ASP A 372 -13.81 19.68 9.01
CA ASP A 372 -13.37 18.40 8.44
C ASP A 372 -12.36 18.56 7.30
N SER A 373 -12.53 19.62 6.50
CA SER A 373 -11.62 19.97 5.40
C SER A 373 -10.22 20.32 5.90
N ALA A 374 -10.12 21.06 7.01
CA ALA A 374 -8.84 21.38 7.63
C ALA A 374 -8.10 20.12 8.13
N LEU A 375 -8.84 19.05 8.45
CA LEU A 375 -8.28 17.82 9.01
C LEU A 375 -7.81 16.82 7.95
N VAL A 376 -8.13 16.98 6.67
CA VAL A 376 -7.68 16.03 5.63
C VAL A 376 -6.15 16.03 5.54
N GLU A 377 -5.55 17.21 5.39
CA GLU A 377 -4.10 17.36 5.30
C GLU A 377 -3.42 17.13 6.67
N ALA A 378 -4.06 17.51 7.79
CA ALA A 378 -3.55 17.23 9.13
C ALA A 378 -3.43 15.72 9.43
N ARG A 379 -4.41 14.91 8.98
CA ARG A 379 -4.34 13.44 9.10
C ARG A 379 -3.24 12.84 8.22
N LEU A 380 -2.99 13.42 7.05
CA LEU A 380 -1.84 13.04 6.22
C LEU A 380 -0.52 13.31 6.96
N ALA A 381 -0.40 14.49 7.60
CA ALA A 381 0.78 14.91 8.37
C ALA A 381 1.11 14.04 9.59
N LEU A 382 0.21 13.17 10.08
CA LEU A 382 0.53 12.17 11.11
C LEU A 382 1.63 11.17 10.68
N GLY A 383 1.85 11.02 9.37
CA GLY A 383 2.97 10.26 8.82
C GLY A 383 4.26 11.07 8.66
N GLY A 384 4.21 12.36 8.98
CA GLY A 384 5.36 13.24 8.96
C GLY A 384 6.40 12.85 10.00
N ARG A 385 7.66 13.12 9.69
CA ARG A 385 8.82 12.92 10.60
C ARG A 385 9.78 14.10 10.42
N GLY A 386 10.57 14.41 11.44
CA GLY A 386 11.48 15.56 11.44
C GLY A 386 10.85 16.80 12.10
N ASP A 387 11.32 17.98 11.73
CA ASP A 387 10.86 19.24 12.34
C ASP A 387 9.55 19.74 11.70
N GLY A 388 8.68 20.39 12.49
CA GLY A 388 7.51 21.13 12.01
C GLY A 388 6.23 20.32 11.70
N TRP A 389 6.27 18.99 11.52
CA TRP A 389 5.04 18.21 11.22
C TRP A 389 3.99 18.30 12.33
N LEU A 390 4.43 18.32 13.60
CA LEU A 390 3.52 18.48 14.74
C LEU A 390 2.93 19.89 14.78
N ASP A 391 3.70 20.90 14.39
CA ASP A 391 3.23 22.28 14.32
C ASP A 391 2.18 22.45 13.20
N THR A 392 2.30 21.73 12.08
CA THR A 392 1.24 21.65 11.06
C THR A 392 -0.08 21.15 11.67
N ILE A 393 -0.03 20.09 12.47
CA ILE A 393 -1.22 19.54 13.12
C ILE A 393 -1.77 20.51 14.18
N ARG A 394 -0.90 21.11 14.99
CA ARG A 394 -1.29 22.13 15.98
C ARG A 394 -1.94 23.32 15.31
N ALA A 395 -1.39 23.84 14.22
CA ALA A 395 -1.96 24.94 13.47
C ALA A 395 -3.36 24.59 12.93
N ALA A 396 -3.57 23.34 12.50
CA ALA A 396 -4.87 22.87 12.00
C ALA A 396 -5.91 22.55 13.09
N THR A 397 -5.52 22.45 14.37
CA THR A 397 -6.39 21.97 15.45
C THR A 397 -6.52 22.95 16.63
N THR A 398 -5.59 23.90 16.79
CA THR A 398 -5.59 24.87 17.88
C THR A 398 -6.79 25.80 17.78
N GLY A 399 -7.48 26.00 18.91
CA GLY A 399 -8.68 26.85 18.97
C GLY A 399 -9.92 26.24 18.33
N ILE A 400 -9.85 25.02 17.78
CA ILE A 400 -11.00 24.31 17.22
C ILE A 400 -11.61 23.42 18.31
N ASP A 401 -12.88 23.69 18.66
CA ASP A 401 -13.66 22.84 19.58
C ASP A 401 -14.52 21.85 18.79
N ASP A 402 -13.83 21.00 18.03
CA ASP A 402 -14.42 19.93 17.23
C ASP A 402 -13.82 18.58 17.67
N PRO A 403 -14.65 17.56 17.99
CA PRO A 403 -14.15 16.27 18.46
C PRO A 403 -13.20 15.56 17.49
N ASP A 404 -13.37 15.71 16.18
CA ASP A 404 -12.46 15.13 15.19
C ASP A 404 -11.10 15.84 15.22
N ALA A 405 -11.09 17.18 15.30
CA ALA A 405 -9.87 17.96 15.42
C ALA A 405 -9.10 17.62 16.70
N LEU A 406 -9.82 17.50 17.83
CA LEU A 406 -9.24 17.13 19.11
C LEU A 406 -8.69 15.69 19.12
N ARG A 407 -9.32 14.75 18.41
CA ARG A 407 -8.78 13.39 18.24
C ARG A 407 -7.48 13.39 17.43
N VAL A 408 -7.42 14.16 16.34
CA VAL A 408 -6.17 14.29 15.54
C VAL A 408 -5.06 14.91 16.39
N ALA A 409 -5.36 15.96 17.14
CA ALA A 409 -4.41 16.58 18.08
C ALA A 409 -3.93 15.57 19.14
N ALA A 410 -4.84 14.85 19.79
CA ALA A 410 -4.49 13.86 20.80
C ALA A 410 -3.58 12.76 20.23
N THR A 411 -3.90 12.23 19.05
CA THR A 411 -3.07 11.21 18.37
C THR A 411 -1.66 11.73 18.09
N ALA A 412 -1.53 12.95 17.58
CA ALA A 412 -0.24 13.57 17.29
C ALA A 412 0.59 13.82 18.55
N GLU A 413 -0.01 14.41 19.58
CA GLU A 413 0.68 14.73 20.84
C GLU A 413 1.11 13.45 21.60
N CYS A 414 0.25 12.44 21.63
CA CYS A 414 0.62 11.13 22.16
C CYS A 414 1.74 10.48 21.32
N GLY A 415 1.67 10.64 19.99
CA GLY A 415 2.71 10.26 19.02
C GLY A 415 4.09 10.77 19.39
N SER A 416 4.14 12.02 19.84
CA SER A 416 5.35 12.78 20.16
C SER A 416 5.77 12.70 21.64
N GLY A 417 5.08 11.90 22.46
CA GLY A 417 5.39 11.78 23.88
C GLY A 417 4.91 12.95 24.76
N HIS A 418 4.15 13.90 24.22
CA HIS A 418 3.60 15.04 24.97
C HIS A 418 2.34 14.61 25.75
N ALA A 419 2.56 13.91 26.87
CA ALA A 419 1.50 13.26 27.61
C ALA A 419 0.40 14.21 28.10
N ASP A 420 0.75 15.40 28.61
CA ASP A 420 -0.23 16.36 29.13
C ASP A 420 -1.09 16.98 28.01
N ALA A 421 -0.48 17.32 26.87
CA ALA A 421 -1.22 17.83 25.71
C ALA A 421 -2.15 16.76 25.13
N CYS A 422 -1.68 15.51 25.05
CA CYS A 422 -2.53 14.39 24.63
C CYS A 422 -3.72 14.17 25.58
N LEU A 423 -3.46 14.18 26.89
CA LEU A 423 -4.48 14.02 27.91
C LEU A 423 -5.53 15.14 27.82
N ALA A 424 -5.10 16.40 27.72
CA ALA A 424 -5.99 17.55 27.62
C ALA A 424 -6.90 17.49 26.38
N ALA A 425 -6.34 17.12 25.22
CA ALA A 425 -7.13 16.96 23.99
C ALA A 425 -8.14 15.81 24.10
N ALA A 426 -7.72 14.66 24.66
CA ALA A 426 -8.60 13.51 24.89
C ALA A 426 -9.73 13.83 25.88
N ASP A 427 -9.43 14.51 27.00
CA ASP A 427 -10.42 14.88 28.01
C ASP A 427 -11.48 15.84 27.46
N ARG A 428 -11.10 16.78 26.58
CA ARG A 428 -12.06 17.66 25.91
C ARG A 428 -13.05 16.89 25.03
N VAL A 429 -12.60 15.86 24.33
CA VAL A 429 -13.52 14.98 23.58
C VAL A 429 -14.45 14.24 24.55
N LEU A 430 -13.88 13.66 25.62
CA LEU A 430 -14.62 12.84 26.58
C LEU A 430 -15.63 13.63 27.42
N ALA A 431 -15.43 14.93 27.61
CA ALA A 431 -16.37 15.81 28.29
C ALA A 431 -17.73 15.86 27.57
N GLY A 432 -17.73 15.84 26.24
CA GLY A 432 -18.95 15.79 25.41
C GLY A 432 -19.32 14.38 24.94
N ARG A 433 -18.35 13.47 24.87
CA ARG A 433 -18.53 12.10 24.35
C ARG A 433 -17.83 11.07 25.25
N PRO A 434 -18.41 10.72 26.42
CA PRO A 434 -17.75 9.87 27.41
C PRO A 434 -17.40 8.44 26.96
N ASP A 435 -18.05 7.97 25.89
CA ASP A 435 -17.85 6.64 25.27
C ASP A 435 -17.10 6.71 23.93
N ASP A 436 -16.41 7.82 23.63
CA ASP A 436 -15.55 7.91 22.44
C ASP A 436 -14.31 7.01 22.59
N ALA A 437 -14.32 5.86 21.90
CA ALA A 437 -13.27 4.85 22.01
C ALA A 437 -11.88 5.37 21.63
N ALA A 438 -11.79 6.24 20.61
CA ALA A 438 -10.53 6.82 20.16
C ALA A 438 -9.98 7.80 21.21
N ALA A 439 -10.82 8.64 21.80
CA ALA A 439 -10.41 9.54 22.88
C ALA A 439 -10.03 8.78 24.16
N LEU A 440 -10.77 7.72 24.52
CA LEU A 440 -10.39 6.82 25.62
C LEU A 440 -9.02 6.17 25.38
N ALA A 441 -8.74 5.75 24.14
CA ALA A 441 -7.45 5.19 23.77
C ALA A 441 -6.31 6.20 23.90
N SER A 442 -6.50 7.42 23.40
CA SER A 442 -5.52 8.51 23.56
C SER A 442 -5.30 8.86 25.03
N LYS A 443 -6.37 8.94 25.84
CA LYS A 443 -6.26 9.16 27.29
C LYS A 443 -5.48 8.03 27.98
N GLY A 444 -5.79 6.77 27.66
CA GLY A 444 -5.06 5.61 28.18
C GLY A 444 -3.57 5.64 27.80
N ARG A 445 -3.24 6.05 26.58
CA ARG A 445 -1.87 6.22 26.12
C ARG A 445 -1.16 7.37 26.85
N ALA A 446 -1.80 8.51 27.04
CA ALA A 446 -1.26 9.62 27.81
C ALA A 446 -0.97 9.23 29.27
N LEU A 447 -1.90 8.52 29.92
CA LEU A 447 -1.70 8.01 31.28
C LEU A 447 -0.58 6.96 31.35
N THR A 448 -0.43 6.13 30.32
CA THR A 448 0.72 5.22 30.21
C THR A 448 2.03 6.01 30.20
N LEU A 449 2.15 7.03 29.34
CA LEU A 449 3.33 7.89 29.27
C LEU A 449 3.67 8.56 30.61
N LYS A 450 2.66 9.08 31.32
CA LYS A 450 2.84 9.66 32.66
C LYS A 450 3.27 8.60 33.69
N ALA A 451 2.64 7.43 33.66
CA ALA A 451 2.94 6.37 34.61
C ALA A 451 4.35 5.80 34.42
N ILE A 452 4.84 5.66 33.18
CA ILE A 452 6.20 5.16 32.93
C ILE A 452 7.29 6.17 33.31
N ALA A 453 6.95 7.46 33.41
CA ALA A 453 7.83 8.50 33.95
C ALA A 453 7.81 8.55 35.49
N ALA A 454 6.80 7.97 36.13
CA ALA A 454 6.68 7.86 37.58
C ALA A 454 7.41 6.62 38.13
N THR A 455 7.47 6.53 39.47
CA THR A 455 8.08 5.42 40.20
C THR A 455 7.14 4.88 41.29
N GLY A 456 7.47 3.73 41.89
CA GLY A 456 6.74 3.16 43.02
C GLY A 456 5.24 2.95 42.75
N THR A 457 4.43 3.26 43.76
CA THR A 457 2.97 3.07 43.75
C THR A 457 2.27 3.93 42.68
N ASP A 458 2.79 5.11 42.37
CA ASP A 458 2.21 5.99 41.36
C ASP A 458 2.35 5.38 39.96
N ARG A 459 3.51 4.76 39.68
CA ARG A 459 3.72 4.00 38.43
C ARG A 459 2.71 2.86 38.32
N THR A 460 2.57 2.05 39.35
CA THR A 460 1.67 0.88 39.31
C THR A 460 0.21 1.29 39.19
N THR A 461 -0.22 2.30 39.94
CA THR A 461 -1.60 2.82 39.94
C THR A 461 -1.92 3.47 38.60
N GLY A 462 -1.00 4.29 38.06
CA GLY A 462 -1.16 4.93 36.77
C GLY A 462 -1.27 3.93 35.61
N LEU A 463 -0.44 2.88 35.61
CA LEU A 463 -0.51 1.82 34.60
C LEU A 463 -1.84 1.03 34.69
N ALA A 464 -2.31 0.73 35.90
CA ALA A 464 -3.60 0.07 36.09
C ALA A 464 -4.76 0.92 35.55
N ALA A 465 -4.79 2.21 35.88
CA ALA A 465 -5.81 3.15 35.39
C ALA A 465 -5.78 3.29 33.86
N ALA A 466 -4.58 3.41 33.28
CA ALA A 466 -4.40 3.45 31.83
C ALA A 466 -4.96 2.21 31.13
N ARG A 467 -4.61 1.02 31.63
CA ARG A 467 -5.05 -0.28 31.08
C ARG A 467 -6.55 -0.49 31.18
N GLN A 468 -7.17 -0.03 32.27
CA GLN A 468 -8.64 -0.09 32.43
C GLN A 468 -9.36 0.75 31.36
N LEU A 469 -8.86 1.96 31.08
CA LEU A 469 -9.42 2.82 30.02
C LEU A 469 -9.23 2.21 28.63
N LEU A 470 -8.06 1.61 28.37
CA LEU A 470 -7.77 0.93 27.12
C LEU A 470 -8.65 -0.30 26.90
N ALA A 471 -8.88 -1.11 27.93
CA ALA A 471 -9.80 -2.25 27.89
C ALA A 471 -11.25 -1.79 27.60
N ARG A 472 -11.69 -0.68 28.19
CA ARG A 472 -12.99 -0.07 27.89
C ARG A 472 -13.06 0.40 26.44
N ALA A 473 -12.03 1.07 25.93
CA ALA A 473 -11.96 1.52 24.54
C ALA A 473 -12.05 0.34 23.55
N ILE A 474 -11.35 -0.77 23.82
CA ILE A 474 -11.43 -2.01 23.02
C ILE A 474 -12.84 -2.61 23.04
N THR A 475 -13.55 -2.48 24.16
CA THR A 475 -14.92 -3.01 24.28
C THR A 475 -15.92 -2.18 23.48
N LEU A 476 -15.76 -0.85 23.48
CA LEU A 476 -16.60 0.10 22.76
C LEU A 476 -16.38 0.04 21.24
N ASP A 477 -15.14 -0.16 20.80
CA ASP A 477 -14.80 -0.38 19.40
C ASP A 477 -13.84 -1.57 19.26
N ARG A 478 -14.42 -2.74 18.98
CA ARG A 478 -13.68 -4.01 18.85
C ARG A 478 -12.84 -4.08 17.58
N ASP A 479 -13.17 -3.23 16.63
CA ASP A 479 -12.71 -3.22 15.25
C ASP A 479 -11.59 -2.21 15.02
N ALA A 480 -11.46 -1.21 15.92
CA ALA A 480 -10.38 -0.24 15.94
C ALA A 480 -9.03 -0.88 16.35
N PRO A 481 -7.99 -0.73 15.52
CA PRO A 481 -6.65 -1.22 15.87
C PRO A 481 -5.99 -0.43 17.03
N ALA A 482 -6.21 0.89 17.08
CA ALA A 482 -5.47 1.79 17.97
C ALA A 482 -5.61 1.47 19.47
N PRO A 483 -6.82 1.20 20.02
CA PRO A 483 -6.96 0.80 21.43
C PRO A 483 -6.18 -0.48 21.78
N ARG A 484 -6.20 -1.50 20.91
CA ARG A 484 -5.49 -2.77 21.13
C ARG A 484 -3.98 -2.58 21.12
N LEU A 485 -3.47 -1.80 20.15
CA LEU A 485 -2.05 -1.51 20.09
C LEU A 485 -1.58 -0.72 21.31
N ALA A 486 -2.34 0.29 21.74
CA ALA A 486 -2.04 1.06 22.95
C ALA A 486 -2.08 0.17 24.21
N TYR A 487 -3.02 -0.78 24.31
CA TYR A 487 -3.08 -1.74 25.41
C TYR A 487 -1.81 -2.58 25.50
N VAL A 488 -1.35 -3.17 24.39
CA VAL A 488 -0.10 -3.95 24.36
C VAL A 488 1.11 -3.08 24.70
N ARG A 489 1.22 -1.89 24.09
CA ARG A 489 2.30 -0.94 24.37
C ARG A 489 2.36 -0.54 25.85
N SER A 490 1.23 -0.45 26.55
CA SER A 490 1.22 -0.17 27.99
C SER A 490 2.00 -1.17 28.84
N PHE A 491 2.17 -2.42 28.38
CA PHE A 491 3.04 -3.41 29.01
C PHE A 491 4.47 -3.26 28.55
N LEU A 492 4.68 -3.22 27.22
CA LEU A 492 6.01 -3.18 26.62
C LEU A 492 6.82 -1.94 27.03
N ASP A 493 6.21 -0.75 26.97
CA ASP A 493 6.84 0.52 27.35
C ASP A 493 7.11 0.58 28.86
N ALA A 494 6.36 -0.19 29.65
CA ALA A 494 6.59 -0.33 31.08
C ALA A 494 7.67 -1.36 31.44
N GLY A 495 8.27 -2.05 30.45
CA GLY A 495 9.23 -3.14 30.65
C GLY A 495 8.57 -4.44 31.13
N GLN A 496 7.26 -4.59 30.96
CA GLN A 496 6.48 -5.74 31.43
C GLN A 496 6.14 -6.67 30.26
N ALA A 497 6.10 -7.98 30.53
CA ALA A 497 5.61 -8.94 29.56
C ALA A 497 4.09 -8.75 29.35
N PRO A 498 3.61 -8.57 28.10
CA PRO A 498 2.19 -8.54 27.83
C PRO A 498 1.57 -9.92 28.11
N PRO A 499 0.37 -9.99 28.70
CA PRO A 499 -0.36 -11.24 28.86
C PRO A 499 -0.84 -11.78 27.50
N ASP A 500 -1.21 -13.07 27.46
CA ASP A 500 -1.56 -13.76 26.21
C ASP A 500 -2.78 -13.14 25.49
N ASP A 501 -3.76 -12.61 26.23
CA ASP A 501 -4.92 -11.90 25.69
C ASP A 501 -4.53 -10.59 25.00
N ALA A 502 -3.54 -9.86 25.54
CA ALA A 502 -2.97 -8.68 24.89
C ALA A 502 -2.26 -9.06 23.59
N LEU A 503 -1.49 -10.15 23.58
CA LEU A 503 -0.84 -10.66 22.37
C LEU A 503 -1.84 -11.11 21.30
N LEU A 504 -2.96 -11.72 21.71
CA LEU A 504 -4.06 -12.04 20.80
C LEU A 504 -4.67 -10.76 20.20
N GLY A 505 -4.79 -9.69 20.99
CA GLY A 505 -5.18 -8.37 20.49
C GLY A 505 -4.25 -7.85 19.40
N LEU A 506 -2.94 -8.11 19.50
CA LEU A 506 -1.97 -7.74 18.47
C LEU A 506 -2.12 -8.57 17.18
N ALA A 507 -2.42 -9.87 17.30
CA ALA A 507 -2.75 -10.71 16.16
C ALA A 507 -4.01 -10.20 15.43
N GLN A 508 -4.99 -9.68 16.17
CA GLN A 508 -6.17 -9.04 15.57
C GLN A 508 -5.82 -7.73 14.86
N VAL A 509 -4.91 -6.92 15.40
CA VAL A 509 -4.39 -5.72 14.70
C VAL A 509 -3.72 -6.11 13.38
N ILE A 510 -2.85 -7.14 13.39
CA ILE A 510 -2.21 -7.67 12.18
C ILE A 510 -3.25 -8.11 11.16
N ARG A 511 -4.34 -8.74 11.62
CA ARG A 511 -5.44 -9.18 10.76
C ARG A 511 -6.25 -8.02 10.18
N ARG A 512 -6.33 -6.85 10.84
CA ARG A 512 -7.08 -5.67 10.38
C ARG A 512 -6.23 -4.75 9.50
N VAL A 513 -4.92 -4.71 9.73
CA VAL A 513 -3.97 -3.94 8.90
C VAL A 513 -2.73 -4.79 8.54
N PRO A 514 -2.87 -5.78 7.64
CA PRO A 514 -1.80 -6.70 7.30
C PRO A 514 -0.56 -6.03 6.68
N ALA A 515 -0.65 -4.86 6.05
CA ALA A 515 0.54 -4.22 5.52
C ALA A 515 1.39 -3.56 6.63
N ALA A 516 0.83 -3.29 7.82
CA ALA A 516 1.52 -2.59 8.89
C ALA A 516 2.61 -3.47 9.53
N PRO A 517 3.90 -3.04 9.53
CA PRO A 517 4.99 -3.87 10.03
C PRO A 517 5.12 -3.85 11.56
N VAL A 518 4.77 -2.73 12.20
CA VAL A 518 4.96 -2.53 13.66
C VAL A 518 4.25 -3.59 14.49
N PRO A 519 2.98 -3.94 14.25
CA PRO A 519 2.30 -4.97 15.03
C PRO A 519 2.98 -6.34 14.96
N ARG A 520 3.52 -6.73 13.79
CA ARG A 520 4.27 -7.99 13.65
C ARG A 520 5.58 -7.98 14.41
N LEU A 521 6.31 -6.87 14.36
CA LEU A 521 7.57 -6.72 15.10
C LEU A 521 7.34 -6.88 16.61
N LEU A 522 6.35 -6.15 17.15
CA LEU A 522 6.02 -6.22 18.57
C LEU A 522 5.58 -7.62 19.00
N LEU A 523 4.84 -8.34 18.15
CA LEU A 523 4.41 -9.71 18.44
C LEU A 523 5.60 -10.66 18.45
N ALA A 524 6.46 -10.59 17.42
CA ALA A 524 7.65 -11.41 17.33
C ALA A 524 8.61 -11.19 18.51
N GLU A 525 8.84 -9.93 18.88
CA GLU A 525 9.69 -9.58 20.04
C GLU A 525 9.11 -10.12 21.35
N SER A 526 7.80 -9.95 21.56
CA SER A 526 7.13 -10.47 22.76
C SER A 526 7.22 -12.00 22.85
N LEU A 527 7.04 -12.69 21.73
CA LEU A 527 7.15 -14.15 21.66
C LEU A 527 8.57 -14.64 21.93
N LEU A 528 9.60 -13.95 21.42
CA LEU A 528 11.01 -14.26 21.73
C LEU A 528 11.30 -14.11 23.22
N LYS A 529 10.85 -13.01 23.85
CA LYS A 529 11.00 -12.79 25.30
C LYS A 529 10.30 -13.86 26.14
N GLN A 530 9.25 -14.49 25.60
CA GLN A 530 8.53 -15.61 26.23
C GLN A 530 9.10 -17.00 25.87
N GLY A 531 10.25 -17.07 25.17
CA GLY A 531 10.86 -18.34 24.76
C GLY A 531 10.14 -19.06 23.61
N LYS A 532 9.17 -18.43 22.96
CA LYS A 532 8.38 -18.98 21.84
C LYS A 532 9.06 -18.70 20.48
N ALA A 533 10.33 -19.08 20.36
CA ALA A 533 11.21 -18.70 19.24
C ALA A 533 10.69 -19.15 17.86
N ASP A 534 10.19 -20.38 17.74
CA ASP A 534 9.64 -20.89 16.48
C ASP A 534 8.42 -20.09 15.99
N LEU A 535 7.53 -19.72 16.92
CA LEU A 535 6.35 -18.93 16.58
C LEU A 535 6.76 -17.49 16.22
N ALA A 536 7.70 -16.91 16.96
CA ALA A 536 8.24 -15.60 16.64
C ALA A 536 8.85 -15.57 15.23
N GLY A 537 9.62 -16.59 14.87
CA GLY A 537 10.23 -16.72 13.55
C GLY A 537 9.20 -16.75 12.42
N ARG A 538 8.08 -17.47 12.61
CA ARG A 538 6.96 -17.48 11.66
C ARG A 538 6.26 -16.13 11.52
N VAL A 539 6.01 -15.44 12.65
CA VAL A 539 5.38 -14.11 12.65
C VAL A 539 6.26 -13.06 11.97
N ALA A 540 7.56 -13.12 12.19
CA ALA A 540 8.53 -12.15 11.65
C ALA A 540 8.94 -12.45 10.21
N PHE A 541 8.62 -13.62 9.65
CA PHE A 541 9.17 -14.05 8.36
C PHE A 541 8.90 -13.07 7.22
N SER A 542 7.65 -12.61 7.07
CA SER A 542 7.28 -11.64 6.04
C SER A 542 7.87 -10.25 6.28
N LEU A 543 8.27 -9.95 7.52
CA LEU A 543 8.93 -8.69 7.89
C LEU A 543 10.42 -8.74 7.55
N THR A 544 11.14 -9.81 7.90
CA THR A 544 12.58 -9.94 7.66
C THR A 544 12.92 -10.15 6.19
N HIS A 545 12.03 -10.83 5.46
CA HIS A 545 12.18 -11.14 4.03
C HIS A 545 11.20 -10.35 3.15
N GLY A 546 10.67 -9.24 3.68
CA GLY A 546 9.82 -8.35 2.92
C GLY A 546 10.56 -7.61 1.80
N PRO A 547 9.83 -7.00 0.86
CA PRO A 547 10.38 -6.32 -0.33
C PRO A 547 11.04 -4.97 -0.04
N PHE A 548 10.71 -4.31 1.08
CA PHE A 548 11.20 -2.97 1.42
C PHE A 548 12.26 -3.04 2.53
N ASP A 549 13.18 -2.08 2.52
CA ASP A 549 14.07 -1.83 3.66
C ASP A 549 13.40 -0.84 4.60
N SER A 550 12.79 -1.35 5.68
CA SER A 550 12.09 -0.54 6.69
C SER A 550 12.84 -0.55 8.02
N PRO A 551 12.60 0.45 8.90
CA PRO A 551 13.12 0.42 10.27
C PRO A 551 12.75 -0.87 11.02
N GLU A 552 11.52 -1.36 10.83
CA GLU A 552 11.04 -2.57 11.49
C GLU A 552 11.74 -3.83 10.95
N ARG A 553 12.05 -3.89 9.65
CA ARG A 553 12.83 -4.98 9.06
C ARG A 553 14.24 -5.05 9.65
N ARG A 554 14.93 -3.91 9.72
CA ARG A 554 16.30 -3.83 10.30
C ARG A 554 16.31 -4.21 11.78
N THR A 555 15.28 -3.78 12.52
CA THR A 555 15.09 -4.14 13.93
C THR A 555 14.88 -5.65 14.08
N ALA A 556 13.98 -6.24 13.28
CA ALA A 556 13.74 -7.67 13.28
C ALA A 556 15.00 -8.47 12.90
N ALA A 557 15.73 -8.05 11.86
CA ALA A 557 16.95 -8.74 11.45
C ALA A 557 17.99 -8.79 12.58
N THR A 558 18.20 -7.67 13.29
CA THR A 558 19.08 -7.59 14.46
C THR A 558 18.61 -8.49 15.59
N LEU A 559 17.31 -8.44 15.90
CA LEU A 559 16.69 -9.23 16.96
C LEU A 559 16.87 -10.74 16.73
N PHE A 560 16.57 -11.24 15.53
CA PHE A 560 16.70 -12.66 15.21
C PHE A 560 18.17 -13.11 15.08
N ALA A 561 19.06 -12.25 14.57
CA ALA A 561 20.50 -12.54 14.57
C ALA A 561 21.05 -12.73 16.01
N SER A 562 20.63 -11.90 16.96
CA SER A 562 21.10 -11.95 18.36
C SER A 562 20.65 -13.20 19.13
N THR A 563 19.54 -13.82 18.72
CA THR A 563 18.95 -14.98 19.41
C THR A 563 19.44 -16.32 18.87
N GLY A 564 20.26 -16.33 17.81
CA GLY A 564 20.63 -17.53 17.07
C GLY A 564 19.45 -18.21 16.36
N THR A 565 18.27 -17.58 16.35
CA THR A 565 17.04 -18.10 15.74
C THR A 565 16.82 -17.42 14.40
N ALA A 566 16.65 -18.18 13.33
CA ALA A 566 16.27 -17.63 12.02
C ALA A 566 14.75 -17.45 11.92
N ALA A 567 14.30 -16.35 11.32
CA ALA A 567 12.91 -16.25 10.88
C ALA A 567 12.69 -17.29 9.76
N ARG A 568 11.74 -18.20 9.94
CA ARG A 568 11.44 -19.29 9.00
C ARG A 568 10.01 -19.19 8.52
N GLY A 569 9.82 -19.38 7.21
CA GLY A 569 8.51 -19.45 6.59
C GLY A 569 7.78 -20.73 6.99
N ILE A 570 6.49 -20.79 6.65
CA ILE A 570 5.66 -22.00 6.76
C ILE A 570 5.85 -22.86 5.51
#